data_AF-A0A4V1ZRT4-F1
#
_entry.id   AF-A0A4V1ZRT4-F1
#
_cell.length_a   1.000
_cell.length_b   1.000
_cell.length_c   1.000
_cell.angle_alpha   90.00
_cell.angle_beta   90.00
_cell.angle_gamma   90.00
#
_symmetry.space_group_name_H-M   'P 1'
#
loop_
_entity.id
_entity.type
_entity.pdbx_description
1 polymer ?
#
loop_
_entity_poly.entity_id
_entity_poly.type
_entity_poly.pdbx_seq_one_letter_code
_entity_poly.pdbx_strand_id
1 'polypeptide(L)'
;VYPYRDDAIDIAEVGRILDSAGLGLPEYYEWRSRSGCYFCFYQQIGEWQGLKERHPELYEKAKAYETMKKGRKYTWVDGRSLDDVERMPRRAVRSKADDGCAVCHL
;
A
#
# COMPACT_ATOMS: atom_id res chain seq x y z
N VAL A 1 -7.80 16.08 22.11
CA VAL A 1 -6.35 15.96 22.41
C VAL A 1 -5.72 15.18 21.27
N TYR A 2 -4.61 15.67 20.72
CA TYR A 2 -3.85 15.01 19.66
C TYR A 2 -2.39 14.96 20.10
N PRO A 3 -1.99 13.95 20.90
CA PRO A 3 -0.76 13.98 21.68
C PRO A 3 0.48 14.29 20.81
N TYR A 4 0.66 13.62 19.69
CA TYR A 4 1.81 13.89 18.81
C TYR A 4 1.83 15.30 18.23
N ARG A 5 0.68 15.86 17.87
CA ARG A 5 0.62 17.23 17.35
C ARG A 5 0.83 18.24 18.47
N ASP A 6 0.19 18.02 19.60
CA ASP A 6 0.25 18.90 20.77
C ASP A 6 1.68 18.91 21.37
N ASP A 7 2.42 17.80 21.25
CA ASP A 7 3.82 17.65 21.66
C ASP A 7 4.85 17.92 20.53
N ALA A 8 4.40 18.38 19.36
CA ALA A 8 5.24 18.64 18.17
C ALA A 8 6.11 17.43 17.72
N ILE A 9 5.63 16.22 17.94
CA ILE A 9 6.24 14.96 17.50
C ILE A 9 5.83 14.70 16.04
N ASP A 10 6.80 14.80 15.13
CA ASP A 10 6.63 14.49 13.72
C ASP A 10 6.93 13.02 13.39
N ILE A 11 6.80 12.63 12.11
CA ILE A 11 7.03 11.23 11.69
C ILE A 11 8.47 10.77 11.91
N ALA A 12 9.45 11.67 11.83
CA ALA A 12 10.85 11.35 12.06
C ALA A 12 11.09 11.10 13.55
N GLU A 13 10.46 11.89 14.43
CA GLU A 13 10.50 11.69 15.86
C GLU A 13 9.81 10.38 16.28
N VAL A 14 8.67 10.03 15.67
CA VAL A 14 8.04 8.72 15.87
C VAL A 14 9.03 7.59 15.52
N GLY A 15 9.76 7.71 14.40
CA GLY A 15 10.82 6.77 14.03
C GLY A 15 11.89 6.63 15.11
N ARG A 16 12.42 7.75 15.61
CA ARG A 16 13.42 7.76 16.69
C ARG A 16 12.92 7.11 17.97
N ILE A 17 11.66 7.37 18.36
CA ILE A 17 11.04 6.75 19.53
C ILE A 17 10.99 5.23 19.36
N LEU A 18 10.52 4.74 18.20
CA LEU A 18 10.43 3.30 17.92
C LEU A 18 11.80 2.62 17.91
N ASP A 19 12.82 3.26 17.33
CA ASP A 19 14.19 2.74 17.32
C ASP A 19 14.78 2.70 18.74
N SER A 20 14.59 3.75 19.55
CA SER A 20 15.08 3.81 20.93
C SER A 20 14.44 2.75 21.84
N ALA A 21 13.19 2.34 21.52
CA ALA A 21 12.48 1.26 22.19
C ALA A 21 12.87 -0.13 21.69
N GLY A 22 13.75 -0.24 20.67
CA GLY A 22 14.16 -1.49 20.06
C GLY A 22 13.08 -2.16 19.18
N LEU A 23 12.05 -1.41 18.77
CA LEU A 23 10.97 -1.91 17.92
C LEU A 23 11.26 -1.72 16.43
N GLY A 24 11.82 -0.55 16.07
CA GLY A 24 12.04 -0.16 14.68
C GLY A 24 10.76 0.01 13.86
N LEU A 25 10.94 0.15 12.54
CA LEU A 25 9.82 0.20 11.60
C LEU A 25 9.44 -1.21 11.10
N PRO A 26 8.15 -1.49 10.88
CA PRO A 26 7.70 -2.74 10.29
C PRO A 26 8.31 -3.06 8.93
N GLU A 27 8.70 -4.32 8.72
CA GLU A 27 9.33 -4.80 7.47
C GLU A 27 8.46 -4.61 6.21
N TYR A 28 7.14 -4.51 6.36
CA TYR A 28 6.27 -4.29 5.20
C TYR A 28 6.55 -2.96 4.49
N TYR A 29 7.22 -2.00 5.14
CA TYR A 29 7.62 -0.75 4.52
C TYR A 29 8.67 -0.91 3.42
N GLU A 30 9.34 -2.07 3.32
CA GLU A 30 10.26 -2.38 2.22
C GLU A 30 9.57 -2.47 0.86
N TRP A 31 8.26 -2.76 0.84
CA TRP A 31 7.51 -3.01 -0.40
C TRP A 31 6.10 -2.44 -0.39
N ARG A 32 5.69 -1.79 0.70
CA ARG A 32 4.44 -1.02 0.83
C ARG A 32 4.72 0.39 1.34
N SER A 33 3.94 1.32 0.85
CA SER A 33 3.96 2.73 1.26
C SER A 33 3.26 2.99 2.60
N ARG A 34 2.44 2.04 3.07
CA ARG A 34 1.61 2.20 4.28
C ARG A 34 1.19 0.86 4.87
N SER A 35 0.89 0.87 6.17
CA SER A 35 -0.01 -0.12 6.75
C SER A 35 -1.38 0.05 6.09
N GLY A 36 -1.81 -0.98 5.38
CA GLY A 36 -3.06 -0.95 4.64
C GLY A 36 -3.70 -2.33 4.63
N CYS A 37 -5.00 -2.34 4.33
CA CYS A 37 -5.73 -3.58 4.11
C CYS A 37 -5.02 -4.43 3.05
N TYR A 38 -5.12 -5.74 3.22
CA TYR A 38 -4.65 -6.71 2.24
C TYR A 38 -5.40 -6.54 0.89
N PHE A 39 -6.70 -6.24 0.93
CA PHE A 39 -7.51 -5.90 -0.24
C PHE A 39 -7.79 -4.40 -0.29
N CYS A 40 -7.22 -3.68 -1.25
CA CYS A 40 -7.40 -2.23 -1.35
C CYS A 40 -7.30 -1.74 -2.79
N PHE A 41 -8.34 -1.05 -3.28
CA PHE A 41 -8.37 -0.42 -4.61
C PHE A 41 -7.39 0.75 -4.75
N TYR A 42 -6.91 1.29 -3.62
CA TYR A 42 -5.91 2.36 -3.59
C TYR A 42 -4.47 1.85 -3.49
N GLN A 43 -4.27 0.53 -3.54
CA GLN A 43 -2.93 -0.06 -3.54
C GLN A 43 -2.26 0.18 -4.90
N GLN A 44 -1.00 0.63 -4.86
CA GLN A 44 -0.23 0.91 -6.07
C GLN A 44 0.09 -0.38 -6.83
N ILE A 45 0.28 -0.26 -8.14
CA ILE A 45 0.71 -1.39 -8.97
C ILE A 45 2.00 -2.03 -8.44
N GLY A 46 2.97 -1.22 -7.97
CA GLY A 46 4.20 -1.75 -7.38
C GLY A 46 3.98 -2.50 -6.06
N GLU A 47 2.94 -2.15 -5.30
CA GLU A 47 2.57 -2.84 -4.06
C GLU A 47 1.84 -4.16 -4.34
N TRP A 48 1.02 -4.21 -5.40
CA TRP A 48 0.45 -5.47 -5.92
C TRP A 48 1.53 -6.42 -6.43
N GLN A 49 2.52 -5.90 -7.17
CA GLN A 49 3.68 -6.69 -7.59
C GLN A 49 4.49 -7.18 -6.39
N GLY A 50 4.73 -6.33 -5.39
CA GLY A 50 5.38 -6.73 -4.12
C GLY A 50 4.60 -7.79 -3.35
N LEU A 51 3.26 -7.73 -3.36
CA LEU A 51 2.41 -8.75 -2.77
C LEU A 51 2.61 -10.10 -3.48
N LYS A 52 2.68 -10.12 -4.81
CA LYS A 52 2.99 -11.33 -5.57
C LYS A 52 4.37 -11.91 -5.21
N GLU A 53 5.37 -11.04 -5.07
CA GLU A 53 6.75 -11.43 -4.76
C GLU A 53 6.87 -12.08 -3.36
N ARG A 54 6.14 -11.55 -2.37
CA ARG A 54 6.31 -11.93 -0.96
C ARG A 54 5.22 -12.86 -0.42
N HIS A 55 4.02 -12.79 -0.98
CA HIS A 55 2.83 -13.54 -0.55
C HIS A 55 2.01 -14.00 -1.78
N PRO A 56 2.57 -14.88 -2.63
CA PRO A 56 1.93 -15.30 -3.89
C PRO A 56 0.55 -15.94 -3.68
N GLU A 57 0.34 -16.67 -2.59
CA GLU A 57 -0.96 -17.26 -2.23
C GLU A 57 -2.03 -16.19 -1.98
N LEU A 58 -1.63 -15.08 -1.36
CA LEU A 58 -2.50 -13.93 -1.15
C LEU A 58 -2.73 -13.17 -2.46
N TYR A 59 -1.76 -13.13 -3.37
CA TYR A 59 -1.97 -12.57 -4.70
C TYR A 59 -3.02 -13.36 -5.51
N GLU A 60 -2.91 -14.70 -5.52
CA GLU A 60 -3.88 -15.56 -6.22
C GLU A 60 -5.27 -15.49 -5.59
N LYS A 61 -5.36 -15.40 -4.26
CA LYS A 61 -6.64 -15.17 -3.59
C LYS A 61 -7.25 -13.82 -3.96
N ALA A 62 -6.45 -12.77 -4.15
CA ALA A 62 -6.93 -11.47 -4.62
C ALA A 62 -7.47 -11.56 -6.06
N LYS A 63 -6.78 -12.26 -6.97
CA LYS A 63 -7.25 -12.51 -8.34
C LYS A 63 -8.63 -13.16 -8.38
N ALA A 64 -8.87 -14.14 -7.51
CA ALA A 64 -10.15 -14.85 -7.45
C ALA A 64 -11.37 -13.95 -7.13
N TYR A 65 -11.14 -12.76 -6.55
CA TYR A 65 -12.21 -11.79 -6.29
C TYR A 65 -12.48 -10.83 -7.45
N GLU A 66 -11.59 -10.74 -8.46
CA GLU A 66 -11.85 -9.93 -9.65
C GLU A 66 -13.01 -10.55 -10.45
N THR A 67 -13.92 -9.71 -10.97
CA THR A 67 -15.05 -10.21 -11.75
C THR A 67 -15.22 -9.48 -13.07
N MET A 68 -15.42 -10.27 -14.13
CA MET A 68 -15.47 -9.83 -15.52
C MET A 68 -16.77 -10.33 -16.17
N LYS A 69 -17.93 -10.05 -15.54
CA LYS A 69 -19.25 -10.56 -16.00
C LYS A 69 -20.15 -9.43 -16.51
N LYS A 70 -20.90 -9.74 -17.58
CA LYS A 70 -22.00 -8.91 -18.13
C LYS A 70 -21.61 -7.46 -18.41
N GLY A 71 -20.44 -7.26 -19.03
CA GLY A 71 -19.96 -5.93 -19.44
C GLY A 71 -19.42 -5.06 -18.30
N ARG A 72 -19.39 -5.55 -17.05
CA ARG A 72 -18.75 -4.87 -15.93
C ARG A 72 -17.48 -5.61 -15.51
N LYS A 73 -16.42 -4.85 -15.32
CA LYS A 73 -15.12 -5.32 -14.85
C LYS A 73 -14.88 -4.69 -13.48
N TYR A 74 -14.74 -5.52 -12.45
CA TYR A 74 -14.29 -5.09 -11.14
C TYR A 74 -12.92 -5.70 -10.90
N THR A 75 -11.92 -4.85 -10.99
CA THR A 75 -10.51 -5.18 -10.82
C THR A 75 -9.94 -4.32 -9.69
N TRP A 76 -8.84 -4.78 -9.09
CA TRP A 76 -8.20 -4.02 -8.01
C TRP A 76 -7.50 -2.75 -8.53
N VAL A 77 -7.05 -2.80 -9.78
CA VAL A 77 -6.40 -1.70 -10.48
C VAL A 77 -7.33 -1.23 -11.59
N ASP A 78 -7.55 0.07 -11.69
CA ASP A 78 -8.43 0.62 -12.72
C ASP A 78 -7.94 0.24 -14.14
N GLY A 79 -8.86 -0.31 -14.93
CA GLY A 79 -8.62 -0.78 -16.28
C GLY A 79 -7.72 -2.02 -16.44
N ARG A 80 -7.25 -2.66 -15.35
CA ARG A 80 -6.31 -3.80 -15.42
C ARG A 80 -6.62 -4.87 -14.38
N SER A 81 -6.64 -6.13 -14.80
CA SER A 81 -6.67 -7.26 -13.87
C SER A 81 -5.31 -7.45 -13.20
N LEU A 82 -5.28 -8.23 -12.13
CA LEU A 82 -4.02 -8.66 -11.53
C LEU A 82 -3.22 -9.62 -12.44
N ASP A 83 -3.86 -10.33 -13.37
CA ASP A 83 -3.18 -11.06 -14.44
C ASP A 83 -2.44 -10.13 -15.42
N ASP A 84 -2.98 -8.93 -15.67
CA ASP A 84 -2.30 -7.92 -16.48
C ASP A 84 -1.13 -7.30 -15.70
N VAL A 85 -1.35 -6.98 -14.41
CA VAL A 85 -0.37 -6.34 -13.53
C VAL A 85 0.89 -7.18 -13.37
N GLU A 86 0.75 -8.50 -13.23
CA GLU A 86 1.92 -9.37 -13.05
C GLU A 86 2.81 -9.51 -14.28
N ARG A 87 2.28 -9.21 -15.48
CA ARG A 87 3.03 -9.20 -16.74
C ARG A 87 3.72 -7.87 -17.01
N MET A 88 3.39 -6.84 -16.25
CA MET A 88 3.99 -5.53 -16.37
C MET A 88 5.41 -5.53 -15.77
N PRO A 89 6.31 -4.66 -16.28
CA PRO A 89 7.58 -4.40 -15.61
C PRO A 89 7.37 -3.97 -14.15
N ARG A 90 8.32 -4.32 -13.28
CA ARG A 90 8.29 -3.94 -11.86
C ARG A 90 8.25 -2.41 -11.72
N ARG A 91 7.24 -1.90 -11.03
CA ARG A 91 7.10 -0.46 -10.75
C ARG A 91 7.61 -0.14 -9.35
N ALA A 92 8.32 0.96 -9.20
CA ALA A 92 8.67 1.47 -7.87
C ALA A 92 7.42 1.84 -7.06
N VAL A 93 7.45 1.60 -5.76
CA VAL A 93 6.43 2.06 -4.81
C VAL A 93 6.79 3.47 -4.39
N ARG A 94 5.86 4.41 -4.56
CA ARG A 94 6.06 5.80 -4.14
C ARG A 94 5.56 6.01 -2.73
N SER A 95 6.26 6.86 -1.98
CA SER A 95 5.79 7.29 -0.67
C SER A 95 4.56 8.19 -0.85
N LYS A 96 3.62 8.17 0.10
CA LYS A 96 2.48 9.09 0.07
C LYS A 96 2.86 10.55 0.40
N ALA A 97 4.08 10.82 0.86
CA ALA A 97 4.51 12.20 1.08
C ALA A 97 4.60 13.00 -0.23
N ASP A 98 4.78 12.30 -1.36
CA ASP A 98 4.95 12.91 -2.68
C ASP A 98 3.62 13.27 -3.36
N ASP A 99 2.52 12.62 -2.97
CA ASP A 99 1.16 12.88 -3.47
C ASP A 99 0.29 13.34 -2.30
N GLY A 100 0.04 14.66 -2.24
CA GLY A 100 -0.74 15.34 -1.19
C GLY A 100 -1.89 14.50 -0.64
N CYS A 101 -1.93 14.39 0.69
CA CYS A 101 -2.99 13.69 1.39
C CYS A 101 -4.36 14.22 0.95
N ALA A 102 -5.32 13.34 0.66
CA ALA A 102 -6.71 13.74 0.40
C ALA A 102 -7.37 14.48 1.59
N VAL A 103 -6.70 14.52 2.74
CA VAL A 103 -7.08 15.32 3.92
C VAL A 103 -6.57 16.76 3.82
N CYS A 104 -5.55 17.05 3.02
CA CYS A 104 -4.98 18.39 2.84
C CYS A 104 -5.63 19.19 1.69
N HIS A 105 -6.71 18.67 1.08
CA HIS A 105 -7.51 19.35 0.06
C HIS A 105 -8.93 19.70 0.55
N LEU A 106 -9.11 19.82 1.86
CA LEU A 106 -10.30 20.42 2.49
C LEU A 106 -9.89 21.63 3.31
#